data_AF-C0QTJ9-F1
#
_entry.id   AF-C0QTJ9-F1
#
_cell.length_a   1.000
_cell.length_b   1.000
_cell.length_c   1.000
_cell.angle_alpha   90.00
_cell.angle_beta   90.00
_cell.angle_gamma   90.00
#
_symmetry.space_group_name_H-M   'P 1'
#
loop_
_entity.id
_entity.type
_entity.pdbx_description
1 polymer ?
#
loop_
_entity_poly.entity_id
_entity_poly.type
_entity_poly.pdbx_seq_one_letter_code
_entity_poly.pdbx_strand_id
1 'polypeptide(L)' 'MDEKKLRKLLEQKLSEEDLEKLEAYLTEEKLLRMEKIRKIKELIERGEYDIPADEVAEKIIEFFKKNQ' A
#
# COMPACT_ATOMS: atom_id res chain seq x y z
N MET A 1 -9.32 -6.48 14.70
CA MET A 1 -9.52 -7.91 14.41
C MET A 1 -8.14 -8.56 14.42
N ASP A 2 -7.88 -9.55 15.27
CA ASP A 2 -6.54 -10.15 15.38
C ASP A 2 -6.15 -10.87 14.08
N GLU A 3 -4.93 -10.65 13.62
CA GLU A 3 -4.34 -11.27 12.42
C GLU A 3 -4.46 -12.81 12.44
N LYS A 4 -4.33 -13.42 13.62
CA LYS A 4 -4.55 -14.86 13.84
C LYS A 4 -5.99 -15.31 13.58
N LYS A 5 -6.99 -14.50 13.96
CA LYS A 5 -8.41 -14.83 13.71
C LYS A 5 -8.75 -14.72 12.23
N LEU A 6 -8.18 -13.74 11.54
CA LEU A 6 -8.37 -13.54 10.10
C LEU A 6 -7.78 -14.71 9.30
N ARG A 7 -6.55 -15.13 9.61
CA ARG A 7 -5.86 -16.25 8.93
C ARG A 7 -6.63 -17.56 9.07
N LYS A 8 -7.11 -17.86 10.29
CA LYS A 8 -7.93 -19.06 10.56
C LYS A 8 -9.26 -19.06 9.81
N LEU A 9 -9.84 -17.88 9.59
CA LEU A 9 -11.10 -17.72 8.84
C LEU A 9 -10.90 -17.89 7.33
N LEU A 10 -9.73 -17.46 6.83
CA LEU A 10 -9.33 -17.63 5.44
C LEU A 10 -9.02 -19.12 5.15
N GLU A 11 -8.28 -19.80 6.03
CA GLU A 11 -8.00 -21.25 5.95
C GLU A 11 -9.27 -22.12 5.95
N GLN A 12 -10.35 -21.68 6.60
CA GLN A 12 -11.63 -22.40 6.60
C GLN A 12 -12.47 -22.18 5.34
N LYS A 13 -12.20 -21.12 4.58
CA LYS A 13 -13.02 -20.69 3.44
C LYS A 13 -12.33 -20.84 2.09
N LEU A 14 -11.00 -20.86 2.09
CA LEU A 14 -10.16 -20.93 0.90
C LEU A 14 -9.37 -22.24 0.91
N SER A 15 -9.18 -22.81 -0.27
CA SER A 15 -8.27 -23.94 -0.42
C SER A 15 -6.82 -23.51 -0.18
N GLU A 16 -5.93 -24.46 0.11
CA GLU A 16 -4.48 -24.18 0.22
C GLU A 16 -3.94 -23.53 -1.06
N GLU A 17 -4.42 -23.95 -2.24
CA GLU A 17 -4.04 -23.37 -3.53
C GLU A 17 -4.49 -21.90 -3.68
N ASP A 18 -5.69 -21.56 -3.18
CA ASP A 18 -6.18 -20.17 -3.20
C ASP A 18 -5.41 -19.27 -2.22
N LEU A 19 -4.97 -19.82 -1.08
CA LEU A 19 -4.11 -19.12 -0.14
C LEU A 19 -2.73 -18.84 -0.73
N GLU A 20 -2.12 -19.83 -1.41
CA GLU A 20 -0.84 -19.64 -2.09
C GLU A 20 -0.93 -18.57 -3.19
N LYS A 21 -2.00 -18.59 -4.01
CA LYS A 21 -2.25 -17.55 -5.02
C LYS A 21 -2.41 -16.18 -4.39
N LEU A 22 -3.12 -16.09 -3.26
CA LEU A 22 -3.30 -14.85 -2.53
C LEU A 22 -1.97 -14.33 -1.94
N GLU A 23 -1.16 -15.19 -1.34
CA GLU A 23 0.16 -14.82 -0.81
C GLU A 23 1.11 -14.37 -1.94
N ALA A 24 1.07 -15.05 -3.10
CA ALA A 24 1.84 -14.66 -4.28
C ALA A 24 1.41 -13.27 -4.80
N TYR A 25 0.11 -13.02 -4.92
CA TYR A 25 -0.44 -11.74 -5.35
C TYR A 25 -0.04 -10.61 -4.39
N LEU A 26 -0.17 -10.82 -3.07
CA LEU A 26 0.24 -9.84 -2.06
C LEU A 26 1.74 -9.55 -2.10
N THR A 27 2.54 -10.57 -2.40
CA THR A 27 3.99 -10.42 -2.55
C THR A 27 4.34 -9.58 -3.77
N GLU A 28 3.71 -9.86 -4.92
CA GLU A 28 3.87 -9.09 -6.15
C GLU A 28 3.44 -7.63 -5.95
N GLU A 29 2.28 -7.40 -5.35
CA GLU A 29 1.79 -6.06 -5.04
C GLU A 29 2.78 -5.28 -4.15
N LYS A 30 3.35 -5.94 -3.14
CA LYS A 30 4.37 -5.35 -2.27
C LYS A 30 5.63 -4.97 -3.06
N LEU A 31 6.09 -5.82 -3.98
CA LEU A 31 7.25 -5.54 -4.83
C LEU A 31 6.97 -4.35 -5.76
N LEU A 32 5.83 -4.33 -6.43
CA LEU A 32 5.41 -3.23 -7.30
C LEU A 32 5.32 -1.90 -6.52
N ARG A 33 4.79 -1.95 -5.29
CA ARG A 33 4.73 -0.78 -4.41
C ARG A 33 6.13 -0.29 -4.03
N MET A 34 7.05 -1.20 -3.69
CA MET A 34 8.43 -0.84 -3.39
C MET A 34 9.14 -0.20 -4.59
N GLU A 35 8.94 -0.74 -5.78
CA GLU A 35 9.51 -0.19 -7.02
C GLU A 35 8.97 1.21 -7.31
N LYS A 36 7.66 1.42 -7.14
CA LYS A 36 7.03 2.74 -7.30
C LYS A 36 7.62 3.76 -6.34
N ILE A 37 7.78 3.39 -5.06
CA ILE A 37 8.41 4.26 -4.05
C ILE A 37 9.85 4.58 -4.44
N ARG A 38 10.62 3.60 -4.93
CA ARG A 38 12.00 3.82 -5.37
C ARG A 38 12.07 4.83 -6.52
N LYS A 39 11.23 4.67 -7.55
CA LYS A 39 11.16 5.60 -8.69
C LYS A 39 10.83 7.03 -8.24
N ILE A 40 9.86 7.19 -7.35
CA ILE A 40 9.50 8.51 -6.82
C ILE A 40 10.68 9.13 -6.06
N LYS A 41 11.38 8.36 -5.22
CA LYS A 41 12.58 8.85 -4.52
C LYS A 41 13.67 9.29 -5.48
N GLU A 42 13.93 8.52 -6.53
CA GLU A 42 14.91 8.88 -7.56
C GLU A 42 14.53 10.19 -8.29
N LEU A 43 13.25 10.38 -8.61
CA LEU A 43 12.76 11.63 -9.21
C LEU A 43 12.92 12.82 -8.26
N ILE A 44 12.66 12.64 -6.97
CA ILE A 44 12.86 13.67 -5.94
C ILE A 44 14.34 14.05 -5.82
N GLU A 45 15.24 13.06 -5.76
CA GLU A 45 16.70 13.29 -5.66
C GLU A 45 17.26 14.05 -6.87
N ARG A 46 16.67 13.83 -8.06
CA ARG A 46 17.05 14.54 -9.30
C ARG A 46 16.40 15.91 -9.43
N GLY A 47 15.47 16.27 -8.54
CA GLY A 47 14.66 17.49 -8.66
C GLY A 47 13.66 17.45 -9.82
N GLU A 48 13.33 16.25 -10.33
CA GLU A 48 12.41 16.01 -11.44
C GLU A 48 10.99 15.64 -10.95
N TYR A 49 10.79 15.59 -9.64
CA TYR A 49 9.48 15.34 -9.03
C TYR A 49 8.87 16.65 -8.53
N ASP A 50 8.02 17.26 -9.35
CA ASP A 50 7.25 18.43 -8.98
C ASP A 50 5.88 18.02 -8.41
N ILE A 51 5.50 18.61 -7.29
CA ILE A 51 4.20 18.39 -6.66
C ILE A 51 3.48 19.73 -6.59
N PRO A 52 2.30 19.87 -7.20
CA PRO A 52 1.50 21.09 -7.09
C PRO A 52 1.20 21.42 -5.62
N ALA A 53 1.39 22.68 -5.23
CA ALA A 53 1.15 23.12 -3.86
C ALA A 53 -0.31 22.87 -3.40
N ASP A 54 -1.26 22.96 -4.33
CA ASP A 54 -2.69 22.72 -4.07
C ASP A 54 -2.96 21.26 -3.66
N GLU A 55 -2.30 20.29 -4.30
CA GLU A 55 -2.43 18.88 -3.95
C GLU A 55 -1.87 18.59 -2.55
N VAL A 56 -0.76 19.24 -2.19
CA VAL A 56 -0.17 19.13 -0.86
C VAL A 56 -1.12 19.71 0.19
N ALA A 57 -1.67 20.90 -0.07
CA ALA A 57 -2.61 21.57 0.82
C ALA A 57 -3.87 20.74 1.06
N GLU A 58 -4.44 20.15 0.01
CA GLU A 58 -5.61 19.26 0.10
C GLU A 58 -5.31 18.05 0.99
N LYS A 59 -4.16 17.39 0.80
CA LYS A 59 -3.77 16.23 1.62
C LYS A 59 -3.56 16.57 3.08
N ILE A 60 -2.98 17.73 3.38
CA ILE A 60 -2.81 18.21 4.76
C ILE A 60 -4.19 18.43 5.40
N ILE A 61 -5.12 19.07 4.70
CA ILE A 61 -6.48 19.31 5.20
C ILE A 61 -7.23 17.99 5.44
N GLU A 62 -7.15 17.03 4.50
CA GLU A 62 -7.74 15.70 4.66
C GLU A 62 -7.21 14.97 5.89
N PHE A 63 -5.91 15.07 6.16
CA PHE A 63 -5.28 14.46 7.32
C PHE A 63 -5.87 15.01 8.63
N PHE A 64 -6.01 16.33 8.76
CA PHE A 64 -6.59 16.92 9.97
C PHE A 64 -8.08 16.57 10.13
N LYS A 65 -8.86 16.51 9.04
CA LYS A 65 -10.28 16.12 9.10
C LYS A 65 -10.49 14.66 9.53
N LYS A 66 -9.57 13.75 9.20
CA LYS A 66 -9.69 12.32 9.54
C LYS A 66 -9.20 11.97 10.95
N ASN A 67 -8.42 12.85 11.58
CA ASN A 67 -7.83 12.65 12.91
C ASN A 67 -8.48 13.52 14.00
N GLN A 68 -9.60 14.19 13.69
CA GLN A 68 -10.56 14.76 14.65
C GLN A 68 -11.69 13.76 14.90
#